data_AF-A0A7S2R2U2-F1
#
_entry.id   AF-A0A7S2R2U2-F1
#
_cell.length_a   1.000
_cell.length_b   1.000
_cell.length_c   1.000
_cell.angle_alpha   90.00
_cell.angle_beta   90.00
_cell.angle_gamma   90.00
#
_symmetry.space_group_name_H-M   'P 1'
#
loop_
_entity.id
_entity.type
_entity.pdbx_description
1 polymer ?
#
loop_
_entity_poly.entity_id
_entity_poly.type
_entity_poly.pdbx_seq_one_letter_code
_entity_poly.pdbx_strand_id
1 'polypeptide(L)'
;MAAIEAEELELLGLAPVRGLLLYGPPGCGKTALAREISNALRARSPKIISAPELLDRWVGGSEKLVRALFVEAEAELAACNGDATKSALHVIVIDEIDAVFRKRSTAEDSGQATRSSAVNQILAKL
;
A
#
# COMPACT_ATOMS: atom_id res chain seq x y z
N MET A 1 -10.71 8.39 -23.06
CA MET A 1 -11.13 7.43 -22.03
C MET A 1 -11.46 8.28 -20.82
N ALA A 2 -12.76 8.46 -20.54
CA ALA A 2 -13.22 9.34 -19.48
C ALA A 2 -12.80 8.76 -18.13
N ALA A 3 -11.86 9.40 -17.45
CA ALA A 3 -11.72 9.20 -16.03
C ALA A 3 -12.98 9.79 -15.39
N ILE A 4 -13.68 9.02 -14.58
CA ILE A 4 -14.76 9.54 -13.74
C ILE A 4 -14.08 10.54 -12.80
N GLU A 5 -14.45 11.81 -12.89
CA GLU A 5 -13.86 12.88 -12.09
C GLU A 5 -14.29 12.69 -10.62
N ALA A 6 -13.50 13.19 -9.66
CA ALA A 6 -13.76 12.98 -8.23
C ALA A 6 -15.17 13.47 -7.80
N GLU A 7 -15.68 14.51 -8.45
CA GLU A 7 -17.04 15.02 -8.25
C GLU A 7 -18.13 14.03 -8.67
N GLU A 8 -17.92 13.24 -9.72
CA GLU A 8 -18.89 12.22 -10.14
C GLU A 8 -18.93 11.03 -9.16
N LEU A 9 -17.79 10.68 -8.55
CA LEU A 9 -17.73 9.70 -7.47
C LEU A 9 -18.51 10.17 -6.23
N GLU A 10 -18.36 11.44 -5.85
CA GLU A 10 -19.13 12.03 -4.74
C GLU A 10 -20.62 12.08 -5.04
N LEU A 11 -21.02 12.48 -6.25
CA LEU A 11 -22.42 12.48 -6.68
C LEU A 11 -23.04 11.07 -6.68
N LEU A 12 -22.24 10.05 -6.96
CA LEU A 12 -22.65 8.65 -6.90
C LEU A 12 -22.56 8.04 -5.49
N GLY A 13 -22.04 8.78 -4.50
CA GLY A 13 -21.84 8.30 -3.13
C GLY A 13 -20.79 7.18 -3.04
N LEU A 14 -19.86 7.12 -3.99
CA LEU A 14 -18.84 6.08 -4.08
C LEU A 14 -17.51 6.59 -3.52
N ALA A 15 -16.93 5.81 -2.60
CA ALA A 15 -15.58 6.08 -2.11
C ALA A 15 -14.53 5.67 -3.16
N PRO A 16 -13.45 6.45 -3.34
CA PRO A 16 -12.36 6.07 -4.24
C PRO A 16 -11.69 4.76 -3.77
N VAL A 17 -11.26 3.95 -4.73
CA VAL A 17 -10.58 2.69 -4.45
C VAL A 17 -9.24 2.96 -3.78
N ARG A 18 -9.06 2.42 -2.56
CA ARG A 18 -7.86 2.64 -1.72
C ARG A 18 -6.72 1.66 -1.99
N GLY A 19 -6.99 0.54 -2.69
CA GLY A 19 -5.98 -0.46 -2.96
C GLY A 19 -6.42 -1.52 -3.96
N LEU A 20 -5.44 -2.16 -4.59
CA LEU A 20 -5.60 -3.25 -5.57
C LEU A 20 -4.76 -4.44 -5.11
N LEU A 21 -5.33 -5.65 -5.15
CA LEU A 21 -4.61 -6.89 -4.89
C LEU A 21 -4.48 -7.69 -6.18
N LEU A 22 -3.25 -7.89 -6.66
CA LEU A 22 -2.96 -8.73 -7.82
C LEU A 22 -2.60 -10.14 -7.36
N TYR A 23 -3.44 -11.13 -7.67
CA TYR A 23 -3.24 -12.54 -7.28
C TYR A 23 -3.23 -13.49 -8.49
N GLY A 24 -2.47 -14.59 -8.41
CA GLY A 24 -2.36 -15.64 -9.45
C GLY A 24 -0.96 -16.26 -9.52
N PRO A 25 -0.72 -17.17 -10.48
CA PRO A 25 0.52 -17.94 -10.56
C PRO A 25 1.76 -17.07 -10.85
N PRO A 26 2.97 -17.56 -10.52
CA PRO A 26 4.21 -16.85 -10.81
C PRO A 26 4.41 -16.71 -12.33
N GLY A 27 5.05 -15.61 -12.75
CA GLY A 27 5.35 -15.35 -14.16
C GLY A 27 4.25 -14.64 -14.96
N CYS A 28 3.09 -14.33 -14.37
CA CYS A 28 2.02 -13.55 -15.03
C CYS A 28 2.27 -12.02 -15.08
N GLY A 29 3.49 -11.55 -14.81
CA GLY A 29 3.83 -10.13 -14.92
C GLY A 29 3.16 -9.21 -13.89
N LYS A 30 2.72 -9.70 -12.73
CA LYS A 30 2.02 -8.92 -11.68
C LYS A 30 2.81 -7.68 -11.25
N THR A 31 4.08 -7.86 -10.91
CA THR A 31 4.98 -6.78 -10.51
C THR A 31 5.16 -5.77 -11.64
N ALA A 32 5.32 -6.24 -12.89
CA ALA A 32 5.46 -5.37 -14.05
C ALA A 32 4.19 -4.56 -14.30
N LEU A 33 3.01 -5.20 -14.19
CA LEU A 33 1.72 -4.55 -14.32
C LEU A 33 1.52 -3.47 -13.24
N ALA A 34 1.86 -3.74 -11.98
CA ALA A 34 1.75 -2.76 -10.91
C ALA A 34 2.62 -1.50 -11.17
N ARG A 35 3.84 -1.70 -11.67
CA ARG A 35 4.73 -0.60 -12.07
C ARG A 35 4.15 0.20 -13.23
N GLU A 36 3.64 -0.49 -14.25
CA GLU A 36 3.11 0.16 -15.44
C GLU A 36 1.81 0.93 -15.16
N ILE A 37 0.94 0.39 -14.31
CA ILE A 37 -0.25 1.11 -13.81
C ILE A 37 0.18 2.40 -13.10
N SER A 38 1.21 2.32 -12.25
CA SER A 38 1.70 3.49 -11.52
C SER A 38 2.21 4.59 -12.48
N ASN A 39 2.94 4.20 -13.52
CA ASN A 39 3.42 5.10 -14.56
C ASN A 39 2.26 5.69 -15.40
N ALA A 40 1.30 4.85 -15.77
CA ALA A 40 0.15 5.23 -16.58
C ALA A 40 -0.78 6.23 -15.88
N LEU A 41 -0.94 6.10 -14.55
CA LEU A 41 -1.76 7.00 -13.73
C LEU A 41 -1.16 8.39 -13.52
N ARG A 42 0.01 8.70 -14.10
CA ARG A 42 0.75 9.96 -13.89
C ARG A 42 0.94 10.28 -12.40
N ALA A 43 1.07 9.23 -11.59
CA ALA A 43 1.32 9.34 -10.18
C ALA A 43 2.72 9.92 -9.92
N ARG A 44 2.99 10.26 -8.66
CA ARG A 44 4.38 10.41 -8.19
C ARG A 44 5.14 9.11 -8.45
N SER A 45 6.47 9.18 -8.47
CA SER A 45 7.33 8.01 -8.64
C SER A 45 6.87 6.88 -7.70
N PRO A 46 6.50 5.70 -8.21
CA PRO A 46 5.95 4.64 -7.36
C PRO A 46 7.00 4.16 -6.36
N LYS A 47 6.55 3.99 -5.11
CA LYS A 47 7.36 3.33 -4.08
C LYS A 47 7.17 1.83 -4.21
N ILE A 48 8.18 1.15 -4.74
CA ILE A 48 8.17 -0.30 -4.91
C ILE A 48 9.01 -0.90 -3.78
N ILE A 49 8.40 -1.74 -2.97
CA ILE A 49 9.05 -2.41 -1.84
C ILE A 49 8.64 -3.88 -1.82
N SER A 50 9.60 -4.77 -1.52
CA SER A 50 9.24 -6.17 -1.26
C SER A 50 8.72 -6.31 0.16
N ALA A 51 7.64 -7.04 0.38
CA ALA A 51 7.02 -7.18 1.70
C ALA A 51 7.99 -7.69 2.79
N PRO A 52 8.92 -8.63 2.53
CA PRO A 52 9.94 -9.03 3.50
C PRO A 52 10.86 -7.90 3.96
N GLU A 53 11.08 -6.86 3.15
CA GLU A 53 11.90 -5.69 3.52
C GLU A 53 11.23 -4.83 4.60
N LEU A 54 9.91 -4.98 4.77
CA LEU A 54 9.14 -4.31 5.83
C LEU A 54 9.24 -5.04 7.18
N LEU A 55 9.90 -6.19 7.24
CA LEU A 55 10.07 -6.98 8.46
C LEU A 55 11.43 -6.71 9.10
N ASP A 56 11.41 -5.98 10.21
CA ASP A 56 12.57 -5.73 11.06
C ASP A 56 12.52 -6.60 12.33
N ARG A 57 13.62 -7.28 12.66
CA ARG A 57 13.75 -8.12 13.86
C ARG A 57 13.67 -7.32 15.17
N TRP A 58 13.89 -6.01 15.12
CA TRP A 58 13.77 -5.12 16.26
C TRP A 58 12.31 -4.75 16.54
N VAL A 59 11.92 -4.76 17.81
CA VAL A 59 10.56 -4.38 18.25
C VAL A 59 10.26 -2.95 17.79
N GLY A 60 9.15 -2.77 17.06
CA GLY A 60 8.74 -1.49 16.49
C GLY A 60 9.50 -1.03 15.23
N GLY A 61 10.54 -1.75 14.80
CA GLY A 61 11.26 -1.43 13.56
C GLY A 61 10.36 -1.55 12.33
N SER A 62 9.61 -2.65 12.23
CA SER A 62 8.67 -2.91 11.13
C SER A 62 7.57 -1.83 11.05
N GLU A 63 7.04 -1.39 12.19
CA GLU A 63 6.02 -0.34 12.23
C GLU A 63 6.55 1.01 11.75
N LYS A 64 7.79 1.36 12.10
CA LYS A 64 8.46 2.58 11.65
C LYS A 64 8.65 2.56 10.14
N LEU A 65 9.09 1.43 9.58
CA LEU A 65 9.26 1.27 8.13
C LEU A 65 7.94 1.44 7.38
N VAL A 66 6.86 0.78 7.85
CA VAL A 66 5.54 0.93 7.24
C VAL A 66 5.07 2.38 7.33
N ARG A 67 5.21 3.05 8.49
CA ARG A 67 4.83 4.47 8.61
C ARG A 67 5.59 5.35 7.64
N ALA A 68 6.90 5.14 7.49
CA ALA A 68 7.75 5.92 6.59
C ALA A 68 7.29 5.85 5.13
N LEU A 69 6.67 4.75 4.68
CA LEU A 69 6.10 4.65 3.34
C LEU A 69 4.99 5.68 3.09
N PHE A 70 4.13 5.90 4.08
CA PHE A 70 2.94 6.77 3.99
C PHE A 70 3.20 8.23 4.37
N VAL A 71 4.30 8.54 5.08
CA VAL A 71 4.59 9.90 5.58
C VAL A 71 4.50 10.97 4.49
N GLU A 72 5.09 10.73 3.32
CA GLU A 72 5.08 11.70 2.22
C GLU A 72 3.67 11.92 1.65
N ALA A 73 2.90 10.84 1.49
CA ALA A 73 1.52 10.91 1.01
C ALA A 73 0.61 11.64 1.99
N GLU A 74 0.75 11.36 3.30
CA GLU A 74 0.02 12.04 4.36
C GLU A 74 0.40 13.52 4.47
N ALA A 75 1.70 13.86 4.32
CA ALA A 75 2.17 15.23 4.36
C ALA A 75 1.63 16.06 3.18
N GLU A 76 1.62 15.51 1.97
CA GLU A 76 1.07 16.20 0.79
C GLU A 76 -0.46 16.38 0.91
N LEU A 77 -1.17 15.35 1.38
CA LEU A 77 -2.61 15.45 1.65
C LEU A 77 -2.93 16.52 2.73
N ALA A 78 -2.13 16.58 3.79
CA ALA A 78 -2.27 17.58 4.83
C ALA A 78 -1.98 19.01 4.31
N ALA A 79 -0.99 19.16 3.42
CA ALA A 79 -0.70 20.44 2.77
C ALA A 79 -1.84 20.92 1.85
N CYS A 80 -2.63 20.00 1.32
CA CYS A 80 -3.85 20.27 0.56
C CYS A 80 -5.10 20.47 1.44
N ASN A 81 -4.95 20.70 2.75
CA ASN A 81 -6.05 20.80 3.73
C ASN A 81 -6.99 19.57 3.73
N GLY A 82 -6.47 18.38 3.40
CA GLY A 82 -7.26 17.15 3.32
C GLY A 82 -8.04 16.98 2.01
N ASP A 83 -7.89 17.90 1.05
CA ASP A 83 -8.54 17.80 -0.25
C ASP A 83 -7.82 16.81 -1.17
N ALA A 84 -8.41 15.62 -1.33
CA ALA A 84 -7.85 14.53 -2.14
C ALA A 84 -7.78 14.87 -3.63
N THR A 85 -8.55 15.85 -4.12
CA THR A 85 -8.54 16.26 -5.53
C THR A 85 -7.30 17.07 -5.89
N LYS A 86 -6.71 17.74 -4.90
CA LYS A 86 -5.53 18.61 -5.07
C LYS A 86 -4.21 17.91 -4.73
N SER A 87 -4.28 16.80 -4.02
CA SER A 87 -3.11 16.00 -3.70
C SER A 87 -2.67 15.18 -4.91
N ALA A 88 -1.36 15.09 -5.15
CA ALA A 88 -0.84 14.18 -6.16
C ALA A 88 -1.10 12.71 -5.76
N LEU A 89 -1.34 11.85 -6.76
CA LEU A 89 -1.53 10.43 -6.50
C LEU A 89 -0.19 9.80 -6.07
N HIS A 90 -0.17 9.20 -4.88
CA HIS A 90 0.94 8.40 -4.36
C HIS A 90 0.63 6.91 -4.51
N VAL A 91 1.48 6.17 -5.22
CA VAL A 91 1.29 4.72 -5.41
C VAL A 91 2.38 3.96 -4.68
N ILE A 92 1.96 3.05 -3.80
CA ILE A 92 2.82 2.13 -3.05
C ILE A 92 2.57 0.72 -3.59
N VAL A 93 3.61 0.11 -4.14
CA VAL A 93 3.59 -1.26 -4.65
C VAL A 93 4.32 -2.15 -3.65
N ILE A 94 3.57 -3.06 -3.02
CA ILE A 94 4.11 -4.08 -2.12
C ILE A 94 4.16 -5.39 -2.88
N ASP A 95 5.36 -5.85 -3.21
CA ASP A 95 5.58 -7.15 -3.88
C ASP A 95 5.72 -8.28 -2.85
N GLU A 96 5.50 -9.53 -3.28
CA GLU A 96 5.64 -10.73 -2.43
C GLU A 96 4.87 -10.65 -1.10
N ILE A 97 3.68 -10.01 -1.12
CA ILE A 97 2.88 -9.80 0.08
C ILE A 97 2.50 -11.13 0.76
N ASP A 98 2.36 -12.20 0.00
CA ASP A 98 2.13 -13.56 0.49
C ASP A 98 3.29 -14.11 1.34
N ALA A 99 4.52 -13.60 1.17
CA ALA A 99 5.66 -13.98 2.00
C ALA A 99 5.51 -13.51 3.46
N VAL A 100 4.82 -12.38 3.68
CA VAL A 100 4.57 -11.80 5.01
C VAL A 100 3.24 -12.26 5.59
N PHE A 101 2.21 -12.35 4.74
CA PHE A 101 0.85 -12.69 5.15
C PHE A 101 0.64 -14.21 5.15
N ARG A 102 1.25 -14.91 6.11
CA ARG A 102 0.89 -16.31 6.40
C ARG A 102 -0.41 -16.39 7.19
N LYS A 103 -1.23 -17.41 6.90
CA LYS A 103 -2.40 -17.77 7.71
C LYS A 103 -1.96 -17.91 9.17
N ARG A 104 -2.74 -17.38 10.14
CA ARG A 104 -2.50 -17.62 11.58
C ARG A 104 -2.56 -19.13 11.85
N SER A 105 -1.44 -19.82 11.75
CA SER A 105 -1.29 -21.20 12.22
C SER A 105 -0.89 -21.16 13.69
N THR A 106 -1.44 -22.08 14.47
CA THR A 106 -1.31 -22.25 15.92
C THR A 106 0.10 -22.63 16.42
N ALA A 107 1.15 -22.44 15.61
CA ALA A 107 2.51 -22.78 15.98
C ALA A 107 3.24 -21.56 16.54
N GLU A 108 3.67 -21.66 17.80
CA GLU A 108 4.47 -20.67 18.53
C GLU A 108 5.83 -20.48 17.84
N ASP A 109 5.94 -19.44 17.01
CA ASP A 109 7.21 -19.03 16.43
C ASP A 109 7.53 -17.60 16.88
N SER A 110 8.70 -17.41 17.47
CA SER A 110 9.19 -16.15 18.06
C SER A 110 9.20 -14.95 17.10
N GLY A 111 9.08 -15.18 15.78
CA GLY A 111 8.95 -14.13 14.76
C GLY A 111 7.50 -13.70 14.42
N GLN A 112 6.48 -14.30 15.05
CA GLN A 112 5.07 -14.04 14.75
C GLN A 112 4.61 -12.65 15.23
N ALA A 113 5.16 -12.15 16.34
CA ALA A 113 4.79 -10.84 16.90
C ALA A 113 5.14 -9.69 15.93
N THR A 114 6.37 -9.70 15.42
CA THR A 114 6.87 -8.71 14.45
C THR A 114 6.09 -8.71 13.13
N ARG A 115 5.77 -9.89 12.60
CA ARG A 115 4.96 -10.00 11.38
C ARG A 115 3.55 -9.45 11.60
N SER A 116 2.95 -9.79 12.74
CA SER A 116 1.59 -9.34 13.08
C SER A 116 1.54 -7.83 13.27
N SER A 117 2.57 -7.21 13.85
CA SER A 117 2.61 -5.75 14.01
C SER A 117 2.77 -5.01 12.67
N ALA A 118 3.61 -5.51 11.76
CA ALA A 118 3.73 -4.96 10.41
C ALA A 118 2.40 -4.99 9.65
N VAL A 119 1.73 -6.15 9.66
CA VAL A 119 0.42 -6.34 9.01
C VAL A 119 -0.64 -5.41 9.60
N ASN A 120 -0.75 -5.35 10.93
CA ASN A 120 -1.70 -4.45 11.58
C ASN A 120 -1.42 -2.98 11.26
N GLN A 121 -0.14 -2.60 11.16
CA GLN A 121 0.24 -1.23 10.84
C GLN A 121 -0.08 -0.86 9.38
N ILE A 122 0.04 -1.80 8.44
CA ILE A 122 -0.42 -1.62 7.05
C ILE A 122 -1.93 -1.42 7.02
N LEU A 123 -2.69 -2.30 7.69
CA LEU A 123 -4.15 -2.22 7.75
C LEU A 123 -4.65 -0.93 8.41
N ALA A 124 -3.92 -0.41 9.40
CA ALA A 124 -4.27 0.85 10.05
C ALA A 124 -3.99 2.10 9.20
N LYS A 125 -3.21 1.97 8.11
CA LYS A 125 -2.82 3.08 7.23
C LYS A 125 -3.60 3.13 5.91
N LEU A 126 -4.30 2.07 5.54
CA LEU A 126 -5.18 2.00 4.36
C LEU A 126 -6.52 2.71 4.63
#